data_AF-A0A9D6AAU3-F1
#
_entry.id   AF-A0A9D6AAU3-F1
#
_cell.length_a   1.000
_cell.length_b   1.000
_cell.length_c   1.000
_cell.angle_alpha   90.00
_cell.angle_beta   90.00
_cell.angle_gamma   90.00
#
_symmetry.space_group_name_H-M   'P 1'
#
loop_
_entity.id
_entity.type
_entity.pdbx_description
1 polymer ?
#
loop_
_entity_poly.entity_id
_entity_poly.type
_entity_poly.pdbx_seq_one_letter_code
_entity_poly.pdbx_strand_id
1 'polypeptide(L)'
;MKRMLSLLRRFPMVIAMTIFILVVSLIPIPETPLSSITLIDKWTHIGLYTILGMVVAHEYFHNQKPVTPKGMFLGVWLLPSLLGGAIELLQAYCTNGNRSGEWLDFVADMVGCTIALIIGTLLVRFLSRH
;
A
#
# COMPACT_ATOMS: atom_id res chain seq x y z
N MET A 1 -18.76 -9.52 -14.62
CA MET A 1 -18.32 -8.22 -15.19
C MET A 1 -18.89 -6.99 -14.51
N LYS A 2 -20.23 -6.81 -14.39
CA LYS A 2 -20.83 -5.56 -13.83
C LYS A 2 -20.30 -5.15 -12.45
N ARG A 3 -20.07 -6.10 -11.53
CA ARG A 3 -19.47 -5.86 -10.19
C ARG A 3 -17.99 -5.44 -10.23
N MET A 4 -17.22 -5.97 -11.17
CA MET A 4 -15.79 -5.65 -11.30
C MET A 4 -15.61 -4.25 -11.89
N LEU A 5 -16.41 -3.91 -12.91
CA LEU A 5 -16.53 -2.56 -13.45
C LEU A 5 -17.01 -1.54 -12.40
N SER A 6 -17.89 -1.95 -11.48
CA SER A 6 -18.32 -1.06 -10.40
C SER A 6 -17.23 -0.81 -9.35
N LEU A 7 -16.35 -1.78 -9.08
CA LEU A 7 -15.19 -1.58 -8.19
C LEU A 7 -14.17 -0.63 -8.84
N LEU A 8 -13.88 -0.84 -10.13
CA LEU A 8 -13.01 0.03 -10.92
C LEU A 8 -13.43 1.49 -10.91
N ARG A 9 -14.75 1.76 -10.99
CA ARG A 9 -15.29 3.12 -10.91
C ARG A 9 -15.30 3.69 -9.49
N ARG A 10 -15.33 2.83 -8.47
CA ARG A 10 -15.50 3.26 -7.07
C ARG A 10 -14.15 3.55 -6.40
N PHE A 11 -13.09 2.85 -6.79
CA PHE A 11 -11.76 2.98 -6.20
C PHE A 11 -10.64 3.20 -7.24
N PRO A 12 -10.76 4.21 -8.13
CA PRO A 12 -9.82 4.41 -9.21
C PRO A 12 -8.39 4.74 -8.71
N MET A 13 -8.23 5.52 -7.64
CA MET A 13 -6.91 5.91 -7.14
C MET A 13 -6.20 4.74 -6.46
N VAL A 14 -6.93 3.93 -5.66
CA VAL A 14 -6.35 2.72 -5.06
C VAL A 14 -5.85 1.76 -6.12
N ILE A 15 -6.62 1.57 -7.20
CA ILE A 15 -6.24 0.68 -8.29
C ILE A 15 -5.00 1.22 -9.02
N ALA A 16 -4.99 2.51 -9.35
CA ALA A 16 -3.84 3.15 -10.00
C ALA A 16 -2.57 3.02 -9.15
N MET A 17 -2.65 3.30 -7.84
CA MET A 17 -1.52 3.18 -6.91
C MET A 17 -1.05 1.73 -6.75
N THR A 18 -1.98 0.78 -6.70
CA THR A 18 -1.65 -0.65 -6.62
C THR A 18 -0.91 -1.13 -7.86
N ILE A 19 -1.36 -0.73 -9.05
CA ILE A 19 -0.69 -1.05 -10.31
C ILE A 19 0.70 -0.40 -10.35
N PHE A 20 0.81 0.86 -9.92
CA PHE A 20 2.07 1.57 -9.85
C PHE A 20 3.09 0.84 -8.95
N ILE A 21 2.70 0.49 -7.72
CA ILE A 21 3.55 -0.26 -6.78
C ILE A 21 3.97 -1.60 -7.39
N LEU A 22 3.02 -2.37 -7.95
CA LEU A 22 3.31 -3.65 -8.58
C LEU A 22 4.34 -3.52 -9.72
N VAL A 23 4.21 -2.51 -10.57
CA VAL A 23 5.16 -2.28 -11.66
C VAL A 23 6.53 -1.91 -11.10
N VAL A 24 6.61 -0.93 -10.19
CA VAL A 24 7.88 -0.44 -9.63
C VAL A 24 8.61 -1.55 -8.84
N SER A 25 7.88 -2.40 -8.13
CA SER A 25 8.47 -3.51 -7.37
C SER A 25 9.00 -4.63 -8.27
N LEU A 26 8.43 -4.86 -9.46
CA LEU A 26 8.83 -5.97 -10.33
C LEU A 26 9.88 -5.60 -11.38
N ILE A 27 10.03 -4.33 -11.75
CA ILE A 27 11.09 -3.88 -12.68
C ILE A 27 12.45 -3.81 -11.97
N PRO A 28 13.58 -4.02 -12.67
CA PRO A 28 14.90 -3.76 -12.10
C PRO A 28 15.08 -2.25 -11.82
N ILE A 29 15.52 -1.91 -10.61
CA ILE A 29 15.83 -0.51 -10.27
C ILE A 29 17.21 -0.17 -10.85
N PRO A 30 17.33 0.89 -11.68
CA PRO A 30 18.63 1.36 -12.15
C PRO A 30 19.44 1.95 -10.99
N GLU A 31 20.76 1.90 -11.08
CA GLU A 31 21.61 2.57 -10.10
C GLU A 31 21.39 4.08 -10.14
N THR A 32 21.17 4.68 -8.97
CA THR A 32 20.95 6.12 -8.79
C THR A 32 21.85 6.63 -7.67
N PRO A 33 22.15 7.94 -7.58
CA PRO A 33 22.93 8.49 -6.47
C PRO A 33 22.36 8.19 -5.06
N LEU A 34 21.06 7.88 -5.00
CA LEU A 34 20.35 7.47 -3.78
C LEU A 34 20.71 6.07 -3.30
N SER A 35 21.35 5.22 -4.12
CA SER A 35 21.82 3.88 -3.71
C SER A 35 22.87 3.92 -2.60
N SER A 36 23.52 5.08 -2.41
CA SER A 36 24.48 5.32 -1.32
C SER A 36 23.83 5.46 0.06
N ILE A 37 22.52 5.69 0.12
CA ILE A 37 21.79 5.83 1.38
C ILE A 37 21.42 4.43 1.90
N THR A 38 21.94 4.10 3.09
CA THR A 38 21.62 2.83 3.76
C THR A 38 20.11 2.69 3.97
N LEU A 39 19.56 1.53 3.61
CA LEU A 39 18.13 1.19 3.75
C LEU A 39 17.17 2.11 2.96
N ILE A 40 17.63 2.85 1.95
CA ILE A 40 16.75 3.73 1.15
C ILE A 40 15.53 2.99 0.60
N ASP A 41 15.74 1.77 0.14
CA ASP A 41 14.73 0.85 -0.36
C ASP A 41 13.63 0.63 0.70
N LYS A 42 14.00 0.45 1.97
CA LYS A 42 13.08 0.18 3.08
C LYS A 42 12.28 1.45 3.41
N TRP A 43 12.91 2.62 3.33
CA TRP A 43 12.20 3.91 3.44
C TRP A 43 11.21 4.11 2.29
N THR A 44 11.57 3.70 1.08
CA THR A 44 10.67 3.72 -0.08
C THR A 44 9.47 2.80 0.15
N HIS A 45 9.66 1.58 0.64
CA HIS A 45 8.59 0.66 1.02
C HIS A 45 7.63 1.28 2.07
N ILE A 46 8.18 1.82 3.17
CA ILE A 46 7.38 2.53 4.19
C ILE A 46 6.56 3.67 3.54
N GLY A 47 7.20 4.49 2.71
CA GLY A 47 6.55 5.62 2.04
C GLY A 47 5.43 5.19 1.09
N LEU A 48 5.69 4.21 0.22
CA LEU A 48 4.74 3.69 -0.76
C LEU A 48 3.50 3.10 -0.08
N TYR A 49 3.69 2.28 0.95
CA TYR A 49 2.58 1.65 1.67
C TYR A 49 1.84 2.62 2.59
N THR A 50 2.51 3.66 3.11
CA THR A 50 1.83 4.77 3.80
C THR A 50 0.90 5.51 2.83
N ILE A 51 1.39 5.87 1.64
CA ILE A 51 0.59 6.57 0.63
C ILE A 51 -0.56 5.68 0.16
N LEU A 52 -0.32 4.40 -0.14
CA LEU A 52 -1.36 3.45 -0.53
C LEU A 52 -2.44 3.37 0.54
N GLY A 53 -2.07 3.17 1.81
CA GLY A 53 -3.02 3.11 2.91
C GLY A 53 -3.84 4.40 3.05
N MET A 54 -3.22 5.57 2.88
CA MET A 54 -3.91 6.86 2.91
C MET A 54 -4.88 7.05 1.75
N VAL A 55 -4.51 6.61 0.54
CA VAL A 55 -5.40 6.60 -0.63
C VAL A 55 -6.58 5.67 -0.41
N VAL A 56 -6.35 4.49 0.17
CA VAL A 56 -7.44 3.57 0.57
C VAL A 56 -8.34 4.23 1.59
N ALA A 57 -7.79 4.85 2.64
CA ALA A 57 -8.58 5.53 3.66
C ALA A 57 -9.46 6.64 3.04
N HIS A 58 -8.87 7.48 2.19
CA HIS A 58 -9.56 8.57 1.50
C HIS A 58 -10.73 8.06 0.64
N GLU A 59 -10.48 7.11 -0.26
CA GLU A 59 -11.55 6.57 -1.11
C GLU A 59 -12.57 5.77 -0.29
N TYR A 60 -12.17 5.10 0.80
CA TYR A 60 -13.08 4.43 1.71
C TYR A 60 -14.03 5.43 2.39
N PHE A 61 -13.54 6.57 2.86
CA PHE A 61 -14.38 7.64 3.45
C PHE A 61 -15.36 8.24 2.45
N HIS A 62 -14.93 8.43 1.21
CA HIS A 62 -15.79 8.98 0.18
C HIS A 62 -16.93 8.02 -0.20
N ASN A 63 -16.61 6.72 -0.25
CA ASN A 63 -17.51 5.72 -0.78
C ASN A 63 -18.36 4.97 0.25
N GLN A 64 -17.98 4.97 1.53
CA GLN A 64 -18.65 4.19 2.58
C GLN A 64 -19.07 5.11 3.74
N LYS A 65 -20.37 5.12 4.04
CA LYS A 65 -20.94 5.78 5.21
C LYS A 65 -21.93 4.81 5.89
N PRO A 66 -21.77 4.48 7.19
CA PRO A 66 -20.76 4.96 8.12
C PRO A 66 -19.38 4.30 7.94
N VAL A 67 -18.32 5.01 8.34
CA VAL A 67 -16.96 4.48 8.41
C VAL A 67 -16.85 3.55 9.62
N THR A 68 -16.43 2.30 9.41
CA THR A 68 -16.30 1.32 10.50
C THR A 68 -14.84 1.07 10.86
N PRO A 69 -14.49 0.88 12.16
CA PRO A 69 -13.12 0.53 12.55
C PRO A 69 -12.62 -0.77 11.91
N LYS A 70 -13.50 -1.77 11.76
CA LYS A 70 -13.17 -3.03 11.08
C LYS A 70 -12.85 -2.80 9.61
N GLY A 71 -13.63 -1.99 8.90
CA GLY A 71 -13.38 -1.68 7.50
C GLY A 71 -12.10 -0.87 7.30
N MET A 72 -11.79 0.05 8.21
CA MET A 72 -10.51 0.77 8.24
C MET A 72 -9.33 -0.18 8.42
N PHE A 73 -9.39 -1.08 9.41
CA PHE A 73 -8.33 -2.07 9.63
C PHE A 73 -8.16 -2.99 8.42
N LEU A 74 -9.26 -3.54 7.88
CA LEU A 74 -9.20 -4.44 6.74
C LEU A 74 -8.68 -3.74 5.47
N GLY A 75 -9.19 -2.55 5.18
CA GLY A 75 -8.86 -1.81 3.96
C GLY A 75 -7.50 -1.13 4.00
N VAL A 76 -7.16 -0.45 5.09
CA VAL A 76 -5.95 0.40 5.17
C VAL A 76 -4.73 -0.41 5.62
N TRP A 77 -4.94 -1.47 6.42
CA TRP A 77 -3.83 -2.22 6.99
C TRP A 77 -3.71 -3.63 6.40
N LEU A 78 -4.76 -4.45 6.50
CA LEU A 78 -4.67 -5.87 6.16
C LEU A 78 -4.47 -6.08 4.64
N LEU A 79 -5.31 -5.48 3.81
CA LEU A 79 -5.25 -5.68 2.36
C LEU A 79 -3.92 -5.17 1.76
N PRO A 80 -3.43 -3.96 2.08
CA PRO A 80 -2.11 -3.52 1.66
C PRO A 80 -0.98 -4.41 2.19
N SER A 81 -1.01 -4.82 3.46
CA SER A 81 0.04 -5.72 3.99
C SER A 81 0.09 -7.05 3.23
N LEU A 82 -1.08 -7.65 2.93
CA LEU A 82 -1.14 -8.87 2.12
C LEU A 82 -0.64 -8.65 0.69
N LEU A 83 -0.90 -7.48 0.10
CA LEU A 83 -0.36 -7.11 -1.21
C LEU A 83 1.18 -7.03 -1.17
N GLY A 84 1.76 -6.39 -0.15
CA GLY A 84 3.22 -6.36 0.07
C GLY A 84 3.82 -7.75 0.15
N GLY A 85 3.30 -8.59 1.05
CA GLY A 85 3.77 -9.98 1.17
C GLY A 85 3.63 -10.78 -0.14
N ALA A 86 2.55 -10.56 -0.91
CA ALA A 86 2.39 -11.20 -2.21
C ALA A 86 3.43 -10.71 -3.24
N ILE A 87 3.74 -9.42 -3.27
CA ILE A 87 4.75 -8.84 -4.16
C ILE A 87 6.14 -9.35 -3.81
N GLU A 88 6.49 -9.47 -2.52
CA GLU A 88 7.76 -10.04 -2.08
C GLU A 88 7.93 -11.51 -2.53
N LEU A 89 6.86 -12.30 -2.44
CA LEU A 89 6.86 -13.67 -2.96
C LEU A 89 7.00 -13.69 -4.50
N LEU A 90 6.33 -12.77 -5.20
CA LEU A 90 6.47 -12.64 -6.66
C LEU A 90 7.91 -12.24 -7.04
N GLN A 91 8.54 -11.34 -6.29
CA GLN A 91 9.94 -10.99 -6.50
C GLN A 91 10.84 -12.22 -6.32
N ALA A 92 10.69 -12.95 -5.21
CA ALA A 92 11.50 -14.13 -4.91
C ALA A 92 11.34 -15.27 -5.92
N TYR A 93 10.12 -15.55 -6.40
CA TYR A 93 9.84 -16.75 -7.22
C TYR A 93 9.62 -16.47 -8.71
N CYS A 94 9.24 -15.26 -9.10
CA CYS A 94 8.80 -14.95 -10.47
C CYS A 94 9.71 -13.99 -11.23
N THR A 95 10.75 -13.44 -10.61
CA THR A 95 11.67 -12.50 -11.30
C THR A 95 12.97 -13.13 -11.81
N ASN A 96 13.10 -14.46 -11.73
CA ASN A 96 14.28 -15.22 -12.17
C ASN A 96 15.61 -14.68 -11.59
N GLY A 97 15.57 -14.17 -10.36
CA GLY A 97 16.75 -13.64 -9.67
C GLY A 97 17.08 -12.17 -9.96
N ASN A 98 16.27 -11.46 -10.76
CA ASN A 98 16.47 -10.02 -10.99
C ASN A 98 16.04 -9.15 -9.79
N ARG A 99 15.18 -9.68 -8.92
CA ARG A 99 14.82 -9.07 -7.62
C ARG A 99 14.90 -10.12 -6.52
N SER A 100 15.48 -9.73 -5.39
CA SER A 100 15.38 -10.48 -4.14
C SER A 100 14.11 -10.06 -3.42
N GLY A 101 13.25 -11.02 -3.07
CA GLY A 101 12.22 -10.76 -2.05
C GLY A 101 12.88 -10.80 -0.68
N GLU A 102 12.68 -9.76 0.12
CA GLU A 102 13.29 -9.64 1.45
C GLU A 102 12.21 -9.52 2.53
N TRP A 103 12.36 -10.32 3.59
CA TRP A 103 11.47 -10.22 4.76
C TRP A 103 11.50 -8.83 5.41
N LEU A 104 12.61 -8.09 5.27
CA LEU A 104 12.72 -6.73 5.80
C LEU A 104 11.85 -5.74 5.03
N ASP A 105 11.68 -5.94 3.72
CA ASP A 105 10.83 -5.09 2.87
C ASP A 105 9.36 -5.34 3.17
N PHE A 106 8.98 -6.59 3.42
CA PHE A 106 7.65 -6.90 3.97
C PHE A 106 7.38 -6.22 5.32
N VAL A 107 8.38 -6.16 6.21
CA VAL A 107 8.24 -5.43 7.49
C VAL A 107 8.11 -3.93 7.25
N ALA A 108 8.87 -3.36 6.32
CA ALA A 108 8.77 -1.96 5.93
C ALA A 108 7.36 -1.63 5.39
N ASP A 109 6.77 -2.50 4.58
CA ASP A 109 5.39 -2.35 4.09
C ASP A 109 4.39 -2.31 5.25
N MET A 110 4.50 -3.25 6.20
CA MET A 110 3.62 -3.29 7.38
C MET A 110 3.77 -2.04 8.25
N VAL A 111 4.98 -1.49 8.38
CA VAL A 111 5.22 -0.23 9.09
C VAL A 111 4.49 0.91 8.38
N GLY A 112 4.61 1.02 7.05
CA GLY A 112 3.89 2.02 6.26
C GLY A 112 2.36 1.90 6.41
N CYS A 113 1.83 0.68 6.33
CA CYS A 113 0.41 0.39 6.56
C CYS A 113 -0.05 0.80 7.97
N THR A 114 0.79 0.57 8.98
CA THR A 114 0.50 0.94 10.37
C THR A 114 0.44 2.45 10.55
N ILE A 115 1.39 3.19 9.95
CA ILE A 115 1.39 4.65 9.93
C ILE A 115 0.11 5.17 9.28
N ALA A 116 -0.25 4.64 8.11
CA ALA A 116 -1.47 5.02 7.41
C ALA A 116 -2.74 4.75 8.23
N LEU A 117 -2.81 3.60 8.92
CA LEU A 117 -3.96 3.26 9.77
C LEU A 117 -4.10 4.23 10.94
N ILE A 118 -2.99 4.61 11.59
CA ILE A 118 -2.98 5.58 12.69
C ILE A 118 -3.48 6.93 12.18
N ILE A 119 -2.89 7.45 11.10
CA ILE A 119 -3.26 8.74 10.51
C ILE A 119 -4.74 8.72 10.08
N GLY A 120 -5.16 7.71 9.32
CA GLY A 120 -6.53 7.57 8.85
C GLY A 120 -7.54 7.50 10.00
N THR A 121 -7.22 6.77 11.08
CA THR A 121 -8.10 6.68 12.26
C THR A 121 -8.21 8.02 13.00
N LEU A 122 -7.10 8.75 13.15
CA LEU A 122 -7.08 10.08 13.76
C LEU A 122 -7.91 11.07 12.94
N LEU A 123 -7.78 11.06 11.61
CA LEU A 123 -8.55 11.92 10.70
C LEU A 123 -10.05 11.64 10.81
N VAL A 124 -10.48 10.37 10.84
CA VAL A 124 -11.90 10.02 11.04
C VAL A 124 -12.41 10.58 12.35
N ARG A 125 -11.67 10.37 13.43
CA ARG A 125 -12.07 10.84 14.77
C ARG A 125 -12.14 12.36 14.86
N PHE A 126 -11.25 13.06 14.17
CA PHE A 126 -11.24 14.52 14.11
C PHE A 126 -12.44 15.05 13.31
N LEU A 127 -12.67 14.49 12.11
CA LEU A 127 -13.76 14.91 11.23
C LEU A 127 -15.15 14.49 11.73
N SER A 128 -15.26 13.45 12.56
CA SER A 128 -16.55 13.02 13.14
C SER A 128 -16.95 13.82 14.38
N ARG A 129 -16.08 14.69 14.91
CA ARG A 129 -16.34 15.51 16.10
C ARG A 129 -16.86 16.91 15.79
N HIS A 130 -16.89 17.29 14.50
CA HIS A 130 -17.51 18.50 13.99
C HIS A 130 -18.81 18.14 13.27
#